data_AF-A0A377CH89-F1
#
_entry.id   AF-A0A377CH89-F1
#
_cell.length_a   1.000
_cell.length_b   1.000
_cell.length_c   1.000
_cell.angle_alpha   90.00
_cell.angle_beta   90.00
_cell.angle_gamma   90.00
#
_symmetry.space_group_name_H-M   'P 1'
#
loop_
_entity.id
_entity.type
_entity.pdbx_description
1 polymer ?
#
loop_
_entity_poly.entity_id
_entity_poly.type
_entity_poly.pdbx_seq_one_letter_code
_entity_poly.pdbx_strand_id
1 'polypeptide(L)' 'MIEKTISGQDALPNISDAERIFAELLTGLAAAQPGFPLAQLKTFVDQEFAQINMSCMALVC' A
#
# COMPACT_ATOMS: atom_id res chain seq x y z
N MET A 1 14.41 20.30 15.66
CA MET A 1 15.06 19.19 14.94
C MET A 1 13.93 18.27 14.49
N ILE A 2 13.65 18.16 13.20
CA ILE A 2 12.66 17.17 12.73
C ILE A 2 13.39 15.83 12.74
N GLU A 3 13.14 15.07 13.79
CA GLU A 3 13.63 13.71 13.96
C GLU A 3 13.18 12.88 12.76
N LYS A 4 14.15 12.37 12.00
CA LYS A 4 13.88 11.45 10.88
C LYS A 4 13.57 10.07 11.45
N THR A 5 12.33 9.87 11.89
CA THR A 5 11.78 8.55 12.25
C THR A 5 11.53 7.74 10.99
N ILE A 6 12.59 7.18 10.38
CA ILE A 6 12.51 6.06 9.41
C ILE A 6 13.86 5.31 9.28
N SER A 7 14.91 5.73 9.97
CA SER A 7 16.17 4.96 10.01
C SER A 7 16.08 3.83 11.03
N GLY A 8 15.44 2.70 10.70
CA GLY A 8 15.66 1.45 11.44
C GLY A 8 14.52 0.44 11.52
N GLN A 9 13.33 0.70 10.97
CA GLN A 9 12.32 -0.35 10.81
C GLN A 9 12.36 -0.84 9.36
N ASP A 10 12.46 -2.15 9.18
CA ASP A 10 12.18 -2.78 7.89
C ASP A 10 10.85 -2.23 7.38
N ALA A 11 10.88 -1.50 6.27
CA ALA A 11 9.68 -0.92 5.70
C ALA A 11 8.79 -2.00 5.08
N LEU A 12 9.37 -3.15 4.71
CA LEU A 12 8.69 -4.30 4.10
C LEU A 12 7.48 -4.80 4.90
N PRO A 13 7.57 -5.13 6.21
CA PRO A 13 6.41 -5.56 6.99
C PRO A 13 5.31 -4.50 7.06
N ASN A 14 5.66 -3.21 7.14
CA ASN A 14 4.69 -2.11 7.14
C ASN A 14 4.02 -1.94 5.77
N ILE A 15 4.77 -2.15 4.68
CA ILE A 15 4.24 -2.14 3.30
C ILE A 15 3.26 -3.31 3.11
N SER A 16 3.62 -4.52 3.54
CA SER A 16 2.74 -5.70 3.45
C SER A 16 1.47 -5.56 4.30
N ASP A 17 1.53 -4.96 5.48
CA ASP A 17 0.33 -4.69 6.28
C ASP A 17 -0.57 -3.63 5.62
N ALA A 18 0.03 -2.58 5.05
CA ALA A 18 -0.70 -1.57 4.29
C ALA A 18 -1.40 -2.15 3.06
N GLU A 19 -0.76 -3.06 2.30
CA GLU A 19 -1.39 -3.78 1.17
C GLU A 19 -2.66 -4.52 1.63
N ARG A 20 -2.59 -5.20 2.78
CA ARG A 20 -3.72 -5.94 3.36
C ARG A 20 -4.85 -5.02 3.79
N ILE A 21 -4.52 -3.92 4.48
CA ILE A 21 -5.50 -2.91 4.93
C ILE A 21 -6.24 -2.30 3.74
N PHE A 22 -5.52 -1.93 2.67
CA PHE A 22 -6.15 -1.37 1.47
C PHE A 22 -7.02 -2.39 0.73
N ALA A 23 -6.62 -3.66 0.67
CA ALA A 23 -7.45 -4.71 0.08
C ALA A 23 -8.77 -4.91 0.85
N GLU A 24 -8.72 -4.93 2.18
CA GLU A 24 -9.90 -5.02 3.05
C GLU A 24 -10.80 -3.78 2.90
N LEU A 25 -10.22 -2.58 2.86
CA LEU A 25 -10.95 -1.32 2.69
C LEU A 25 -11.68 -1.25 1.34
N LEU A 26 -10.98 -1.56 0.23
CA LEU A 26 -11.57 -1.53 -1.11
C LEU A 26 -12.73 -2.54 -1.23
N THR A 27 -12.56 -3.72 -0.63
CA THR A 27 -13.61 -4.74 -0.59
C THR A 27 -14.82 -4.27 0.22
N GLY A 28 -14.60 -3.68 1.40
CA GLY A 28 -15.65 -3.12 2.24
C GLY A 28 -16.41 -1.99 1.56
N LEU A 29 -15.71 -1.10 0.86
CA LEU A 29 -16.32 -0.01 0.08
C LEU A 29 -17.15 -0.53 -1.10
N ALA A 30 -16.66 -1.55 -1.81
CA ALA A 30 -17.41 -2.18 -2.89
C ALA A 30 -18.70 -2.86 -2.40
N ALA A 31 -18.67 -3.43 -1.19
CA ALA A 31 -19.85 -4.02 -0.56
C ALA A 31 -20.85 -2.96 -0.07
N ALA A 32 -20.38 -1.82 0.41
CA ALA A 32 -21.22 -0.76 0.96
C ALA A 32 -21.80 0.20 -0.10
N GLN A 33 -21.12 0.37 -1.24
CA GLN A 33 -21.47 1.37 -2.25
C GLN A 33 -21.69 0.74 -3.63
N PRO A 34 -22.94 0.69 -4.13
CA PRO A 34 -23.23 0.33 -5.50
C PRO A 34 -22.52 1.25 -6.50
N GLY A 35 -21.95 0.67 -7.55
CA GLY A 35 -21.21 1.44 -8.56
C GLY A 35 -19.78 1.83 -8.15
N PHE A 36 -19.30 1.37 -7.00
CA PHE A 36 -17.90 1.57 -6.62
C PHE A 36 -16.95 0.90 -7.64
N PRO A 37 -15.96 1.64 -8.20
CA PRO A 37 -15.10 1.14 -9.27
C PRO A 37 -13.96 0.27 -8.73
N LEU A 38 -14.31 -0.83 -8.06
CA LEU A 38 -13.36 -1.70 -7.36
C LEU A 38 -12.20 -2.16 -8.26
N ALA A 39 -12.50 -2.65 -9.47
CA ALA A 39 -11.48 -3.20 -10.36
C ALA A 39 -10.43 -2.16 -10.79
N GLN A 40 -10.86 -0.94 -11.10
CA GLN A 40 -9.97 0.15 -11.51
C GLN A 40 -9.10 0.62 -10.32
N LEU A 41 -9.73 0.85 -9.16
CA LEU A 41 -9.01 1.31 -7.97
C LEU A 41 -8.07 0.25 -7.43
N LYS A 42 -8.45 -1.03 -7.47
CA LYS A 42 -7.56 -2.13 -7.08
C LYS A 42 -6.32 -2.16 -7.97
N THR A 43 -6.49 -2.06 -9.29
CA THR A 43 -5.36 -2.04 -10.23
C THR A 43 -4.41 -0.88 -9.96
N PHE A 44 -4.97 0.31 -9.69
CA PHE A 44 -4.18 1.49 -9.34
C PHE A 44 -3.40 1.28 -8.04
N VAL A 45 -4.05 0.83 -6.97
CA VAL A 45 -3.41 0.58 -5.68
C VAL A 45 -2.32 -0.50 -5.79
N ASP A 46 -2.57 -1.59 -6.51
CA ASP A 46 -1.58 -2.64 -6.75
C ASP A 46 -0.31 -2.08 -7.45
N GLN A 47 -0.47 -1.14 -8.39
CA GLN A 47 0.65 -0.48 -9.09
C GLN A 47 1.47 0.43 -8.17
N GLU A 48 0.81 1.22 -7.31
CA GLU A 48 1.48 2.10 -6.36
C GLU A 48 2.31 1.29 -5.35
N PHE A 49 1.75 0.18 -4.83
CA PHE A 49 2.49 -0.71 -3.93
C PHE A 49 3.66 -1.40 -4.62
N ALA A 50 3.50 -1.83 -5.88
CA ALA A 50 4.61 -2.38 -6.66
C ALA A 50 5.75 -1.36 -6.83
N GLN A 51 5.43 -0.07 -7.05
CA GLN A 51 6.43 1.00 -7.16
C GLN A 51 7.14 1.26 -5.82
N ILE A 52 6.40 1.32 -4.72
CA ILE A 52 6.96 1.50 -3.36
C ILE A 52 7.89 0.34 -3.01
N ASN A 53 7.46 -0.90 -3.28
CA ASN A 53 8.25 -2.10 -3.01
C ASN A 53 9.54 -2.11 -3.84
N MET A 54 9.47 -1.77 -5.13
CA MET A 54 10.65 -1.63 -5.99
C MET A 54 11.60 -0.54 -5.49
N SER A 55 11.08 0.62 -5.07
CA SER A 55 11.90 1.71 -4.54
C SER A 55 12.58 1.32 -3.22
N CYS A 56 11.91 0.54 -2.38
CA CYS A 56 12.47 0.07 -1.12
C CYS A 56 13.56 -0.99 -1.35
N MET A 57 13.33 -1.97 -2.23
CA MET A 57 14.35 -2.95 -2.61
C MET A 57 15.59 -2.29 -3.22
N ALA A 58 15.41 -1.28 -4.08
CA ALA A 58 16.53 -0.57 -4.72
C ALA A 58 17.39 0.27 -3.74
N LEU A 59 16.87 0.62 -2.56
CA LEU A 59 17.63 1.35 -1.53
C LEU A 59 18.39 0.41 -0.58
N VAL A 60 18.05 -0.88 -0.57
CA VAL A 60 18.53 -1.88 0.41
C VAL A 60 19.56 -2.86 -0.22
N CYS A 61 19.63 -2.95 -1.55
CA CYS A 61 20.66 -3.68 -2.32
C CYS A 61 21.81 -2.77 -2.76
#